data_AF-A0A430LJ48-F1
#
_entry.id   AF-A0A430LJ48-F1
#
_cell.length_a   1.000
_cell.length_b   1.000
_cell.length_c   1.000
_cell.angle_alpha   90.00
_cell.angle_beta   90.00
_cell.angle_gamma   90.00
#
_symmetry.space_group_name_H-M   'P 1'
#
loop_
_entity.id
_entity.type
_entity.pdbx_description
1 polymer ?
#
loop_
_entity_poly.entity_id
_entity_poly.type
_entity_poly.pdbx_seq_one_letter_code
_entity_poly.pdbx_strand_id
1 'polypeptide(L)'
;MNPTSKFGFHMPTYNGTLEQKNAWTDTWEEFYARGMRHMMKLEEEARGPSEELQQLSGPFFDKVIPRLLRPLETGGRSIKPVLLHGDLWLGNVSRQADSGNPLMFDASAFWGHNEYELATLRLVGGDEDCIKWAQECLKSYHEHIPKSEPEGDWDDRHALYSTRVIIHDSALYPEKPHFRRILIEEMKKLVDKFS
;
A
#
# COMPACT_ATOMS: atom_id res chain seq x y z
N MET A 1 -21.49 1.90 -6.23
CA MET A 1 -21.56 2.10 -4.75
C MET A 1 -21.02 0.84 -4.08
N ASN A 2 -20.23 0.97 -3.01
CA ASN A 2 -19.81 -0.19 -2.20
C ASN A 2 -21.05 -0.76 -1.49
N PRO A 3 -21.46 -2.02 -1.76
CA PRO A 3 -22.69 -2.57 -1.19
C PRO A 3 -22.57 -2.91 0.30
N THR A 4 -21.37 -3.01 0.86
CA THR A 4 -21.14 -3.46 2.25
C THR A 4 -20.73 -2.34 3.20
N SER A 5 -20.24 -1.21 2.68
CA SER A 5 -19.52 -0.18 3.45
C SER A 5 -18.29 -0.72 4.22
N LYS A 6 -17.81 -1.92 3.86
CA LYS A 6 -16.65 -2.60 4.46
C LYS A 6 -15.42 -2.47 3.55
N PHE A 7 -14.26 -2.85 4.09
CA PHE A 7 -13.01 -2.95 3.33
C PHE A 7 -12.82 -4.36 2.79
N GLY A 8 -12.33 -4.46 1.55
CA GLY A 8 -12.11 -5.73 0.86
C GLY A 8 -12.84 -5.84 -0.47
N PHE A 9 -13.08 -7.06 -0.90
CA PHE A 9 -13.66 -7.35 -2.20
C PHE A 9 -14.47 -8.64 -2.14
N HIS A 10 -15.43 -8.78 -3.05
CA HIS A 10 -16.34 -9.92 -3.10
C HIS A 10 -15.68 -11.24 -3.53
N MET A 11 -14.46 -11.17 -4.05
CA MET A 11 -13.65 -12.32 -4.45
C MET A 11 -12.16 -12.02 -4.25
N PRO A 12 -11.30 -13.04 -4.18
CA PRO A 12 -9.86 -12.83 -4.24
C PRO A 12 -9.47 -12.14 -5.55
N THR A 13 -8.55 -11.17 -5.47
CA THR A 13 -7.87 -10.64 -6.66
C THR A 13 -6.41 -11.10 -6.65
N TYR A 14 -5.73 -10.90 -7.76
CA TYR A 14 -4.32 -11.23 -7.92
C TYR A 14 -3.57 -9.98 -8.31
N ASN A 15 -2.42 -9.73 -7.68
CA ASN A 15 -1.44 -8.76 -8.18
C ASN A 15 -0.25 -9.60 -8.65
N GLY A 16 0.02 -9.56 -9.96
CA GLY A 16 0.84 -10.56 -10.63
C GLY A 16 0.27 -11.97 -10.40
N THR A 17 1.12 -12.89 -9.95
CA THR A 17 0.71 -14.28 -9.63
C THR A 17 0.29 -14.47 -8.17
N LEU A 18 0.35 -13.42 -7.34
CA LEU A 18 0.11 -13.51 -5.91
C LEU A 18 -1.33 -13.15 -5.54
N GLU A 19 -2.04 -14.11 -4.93
CA GLU A 19 -3.40 -13.92 -4.42
C GLU A 19 -3.42 -12.88 -3.29
N GLN A 20 -4.37 -11.95 -3.37
CA GLN A 20 -4.64 -10.93 -2.36
C GLN A 20 -5.79 -11.38 -1.43
N LYS A 21 -5.55 -11.39 -0.12
CA LYS A 21 -6.58 -11.74 0.88
C LYS A 21 -7.57 -10.61 1.13
N ASN A 22 -8.52 -10.48 0.22
CA ASN A 22 -9.51 -9.39 0.17
C ASN A 22 -10.83 -9.68 0.88
N ALA A 23 -10.92 -10.70 1.74
CA ALA A 23 -12.15 -10.96 2.51
C ALA A 23 -12.62 -9.69 3.26
N TRP A 24 -13.91 -9.51 3.45
CA TRP A 24 -14.41 -8.27 4.07
C TRP A 24 -13.92 -8.10 5.52
N THR A 25 -13.59 -6.87 5.91
CA THR A 25 -13.33 -6.45 7.30
C THR A 25 -14.07 -5.16 7.62
N ASP A 26 -14.36 -4.95 8.91
CA ASP A 26 -15.07 -3.75 9.37
C ASP A 26 -14.16 -2.54 9.52
N THR A 27 -12.85 -2.74 9.74
CA THR A 27 -11.87 -1.66 9.88
C THR A 27 -10.76 -1.79 8.83
N TRP A 28 -10.16 -0.64 8.49
CA TRP A 28 -9.02 -0.57 7.59
C TRP A 28 -7.76 -1.12 8.23
N GLU A 29 -7.56 -0.86 9.53
CA GLU A 29 -6.43 -1.40 10.31
C GLU A 29 -6.39 -2.94 10.21
N GLU A 30 -7.53 -3.60 10.42
CA GLU A 30 -7.65 -5.06 10.32
C GLU A 30 -7.37 -5.54 8.89
N PHE A 31 -7.96 -4.87 7.88
CA PHE A 31 -7.77 -5.22 6.47
C PHE A 31 -6.29 -5.22 6.11
N TYR A 32 -5.61 -4.11 6.40
CA TYR A 32 -4.22 -3.88 6.08
C TYR A 32 -3.31 -4.86 6.82
N ALA A 33 -3.49 -5.02 8.13
CA ALA A 33 -2.66 -5.92 8.93
C ALA A 33 -2.79 -7.37 8.48
N ARG A 34 -4.01 -7.82 8.14
CA ARG A 34 -4.24 -9.17 7.61
C ARG A 34 -3.59 -9.36 6.24
N GLY A 35 -3.71 -8.37 5.35
CA GLY A 35 -3.05 -8.39 4.04
C GLY A 35 -1.52 -8.42 4.16
N MET A 36 -0.95 -7.62 5.07
CA MET A 36 0.50 -7.58 5.30
C MET A 36 1.03 -8.89 5.88
N ARG A 37 0.33 -9.51 6.85
CA ARG A 37 0.69 -10.85 7.36
C ARG A 37 0.70 -11.91 6.27
N HIS A 38 -0.29 -11.86 5.37
CA HIS A 38 -0.36 -12.77 4.24
C HIS A 38 0.83 -12.58 3.29
N MET A 39 1.20 -11.34 2.97
CA MET A 39 2.38 -11.08 2.14
C MET A 39 3.69 -11.49 2.82
N MET A 40 3.86 -11.27 4.12
CA MET A 40 5.04 -11.77 4.86
C MET A 40 5.18 -13.29 4.75
N LYS A 41 4.06 -14.02 4.82
CA LYS A 41 4.06 -15.48 4.61
C LYS A 41 4.51 -15.85 3.20
N LEU A 42 3.95 -15.21 2.16
CA LEU A 42 4.33 -15.48 0.78
C LEU A 42 5.80 -15.14 0.50
N GLU A 43 6.29 -14.05 1.10
CA GLU A 43 7.67 -13.60 0.96
C GLU A 43 8.65 -14.59 1.61
N GLU A 44 8.32 -15.08 2.80
CA GLU A 44 9.09 -16.15 3.47
C GLU A 44 9.03 -17.47 2.69
N GLU A 45 7.88 -17.85 2.13
CA GLU A 45 7.75 -19.04 1.28
C GLU A 45 8.62 -18.94 0.02
N ALA A 46 8.66 -17.78 -0.63
CA ALA A 46 9.40 -17.58 -1.87
C ALA A 46 10.92 -17.52 -1.67
N ARG A 47 11.40 -17.10 -0.49
CA ARG A 47 12.81 -16.73 -0.28
C ARG A 47 13.44 -17.28 0.99
N GLY A 48 12.70 -18.05 1.77
CA GLY A 48 13.12 -18.54 3.07
C GLY A 48 13.07 -17.49 4.18
N PRO A 49 13.34 -17.90 5.43
CA PRO A 49 13.24 -17.05 6.61
C PRO A 49 14.26 -15.92 6.63
N SER A 50 13.93 -14.82 7.32
CA SER A 50 14.83 -13.70 7.61
C SER A 50 14.68 -13.32 9.07
N GLU A 51 15.79 -13.39 9.82
CA GLU A 51 15.82 -13.04 11.24
C GLU A 51 15.47 -11.55 11.44
N GLU A 52 15.95 -10.67 10.55
CA GLU A 52 15.68 -9.24 10.63
C GLU A 52 14.19 -8.93 10.43
N LEU A 53 13.54 -9.54 9.43
CA LEU A 53 12.09 -9.38 9.24
C LEU A 53 11.29 -9.94 10.41
N GLN A 54 11.72 -11.07 10.98
CA GLN A 54 11.09 -11.65 12.17
C GLN A 54 11.19 -10.71 13.37
N GLN A 55 12.36 -10.14 13.64
CA GLN A 55 12.56 -9.18 14.73
C GLN A 55 11.73 -7.90 14.55
N LEU A 56 11.61 -7.41 13.32
CA LEU A 56 10.82 -6.21 13.00
C LEU A 56 9.30 -6.46 13.02
N SER A 57 8.85 -7.69 12.76
CA SER A 57 7.43 -8.01 12.58
C SER A 57 6.57 -7.65 13.79
N GLY A 58 6.99 -8.01 15.02
CA GLY A 58 6.25 -7.74 16.25
C GLY A 58 5.99 -6.24 16.45
N PRO A 59 7.04 -5.40 16.60
CA PRO A 59 6.87 -3.95 16.72
C PRO A 59 6.08 -3.32 15.55
N PHE A 60 6.24 -3.83 14.34
CA PHE A 60 5.51 -3.33 13.17
C PHE A 60 4.00 -3.57 13.27
N PHE A 61 3.58 -4.78 13.67
CA PHE A 61 2.15 -5.10 13.83
C PHE A 61 1.54 -4.56 15.12
N ASP A 62 2.31 -4.51 16.20
CA ASP A 62 1.78 -4.15 17.53
C ASP A 62 1.81 -2.65 17.79
N LYS A 63 2.73 -1.91 17.16
CA LYS A 63 2.91 -0.47 17.35
C LYS A 63 2.68 0.34 16.08
N VAL A 64 3.44 0.08 15.01
CA VAL A 64 3.45 0.94 13.80
C VAL A 64 2.08 0.97 13.13
N ILE A 65 1.53 -0.19 12.77
CA ILE A 65 0.23 -0.27 12.08
C ILE A 65 -0.89 0.35 12.93
N PRO A 66 -1.08 -0.01 14.22
CA PRO A 66 -2.08 0.62 15.07
C PRO A 66 -1.89 2.12 15.22
N ARG A 67 -0.65 2.59 15.42
CA ARG A 67 -0.37 4.03 15.60
C ARG A 67 -0.76 4.84 14.37
N LEU A 68 -0.56 4.30 13.17
CA LEU A 68 -0.78 5.03 11.92
C LEU A 68 -2.19 4.86 11.35
N LEU A 69 -2.82 3.70 11.55
CA LEU A 69 -4.12 3.40 10.92
C LEU A 69 -5.31 3.62 11.84
N ARG A 70 -5.20 3.29 13.14
CA ARG A 70 -6.31 3.46 14.09
C ARG A 70 -6.83 4.89 14.20
N PRO A 71 -5.97 5.94 14.17
CA PRO A 71 -6.45 7.32 14.25
C PRO A 71 -7.38 7.73 13.10
N LEU A 72 -7.33 7.05 11.95
CA LEU A 72 -8.20 7.34 10.81
C LEU A 72 -9.69 7.01 11.07
N GLU A 73 -9.95 6.08 11.98
CA GLU A 73 -11.29 5.54 12.29
C GLU A 73 -11.68 5.75 13.77
N THR A 74 -10.93 6.57 14.50
CA THR A 74 -11.18 6.90 15.92
C THR A 74 -11.22 8.41 16.16
N GLY A 75 -11.66 8.84 17.34
CA GLY A 75 -11.79 10.27 17.65
C GLY A 75 -12.88 10.97 16.82
N GLY A 76 -13.94 10.24 16.44
CA GLY A 76 -15.02 10.75 15.59
C GLY A 76 -14.71 10.75 14.09
N ARG A 77 -13.55 10.23 13.68
CA ARG A 77 -13.16 10.08 12.28
C ARG A 77 -13.64 8.74 11.71
N SER A 78 -13.77 8.68 10.39
CA SER A 78 -14.12 7.47 9.67
C SER A 78 -13.52 7.52 8.28
N ILE A 79 -13.01 6.39 7.79
CA ILE A 79 -12.62 6.24 6.39
C ILE A 79 -13.84 5.78 5.61
N LYS A 80 -14.12 6.44 4.48
CA LYS A 80 -15.06 5.91 3.48
C LYS A 80 -14.28 4.96 2.55
N PRO A 81 -14.61 3.66 2.48
CA PRO A 81 -13.96 2.77 1.54
C PRO A 81 -14.21 3.23 0.10
N VAL A 82 -13.16 3.36 -0.69
CA VAL A 82 -13.21 3.69 -2.12
C VAL A 82 -12.68 2.51 -2.94
N LEU A 83 -13.13 2.40 -4.19
CA LEU A 83 -12.62 1.37 -5.07
C LEU A 83 -11.22 1.75 -5.51
N LEU A 84 -10.24 0.94 -5.12
CA LEU A 84 -8.84 1.07 -5.47
C LEU A 84 -8.55 0.23 -6.72
N HIS A 85 -7.64 0.73 -7.55
CA HIS A 85 -7.02 -0.05 -8.62
C HIS A 85 -6.12 -1.14 -8.03
N GLY A 86 -5.36 -0.82 -6.97
CA GLY A 86 -4.61 -1.79 -6.16
C GLY A 86 -3.26 -2.22 -6.76
N ASP A 87 -2.97 -1.79 -7.98
CA ASP A 87 -1.68 -1.97 -8.68
C ASP A 87 -1.36 -0.76 -9.60
N LEU A 88 -1.63 0.47 -9.15
CA LEU A 88 -1.51 1.64 -10.02
C LEU A 88 -0.08 2.21 -10.00
N TRP A 89 0.78 1.71 -10.89
CA TRP A 89 2.13 2.26 -11.12
C TRP A 89 2.29 2.73 -12.57
N LEU A 90 3.43 3.35 -12.90
CA LEU A 90 3.66 3.97 -14.22
C LEU A 90 3.44 3.00 -15.39
N GLY A 91 3.76 1.71 -15.23
CA GLY A 91 3.54 0.68 -16.24
C GLY A 91 2.06 0.36 -16.52
N ASN A 92 1.18 0.66 -15.57
CA ASN A 92 -0.26 0.35 -15.64
C ASN A 92 -1.12 1.57 -16.00
N VAL A 93 -0.51 2.66 -16.44
CA VAL A 93 -1.23 3.87 -16.88
C VAL A 93 -0.81 4.28 -18.29
N SER A 94 -1.77 4.78 -19.05
CA SER A 94 -1.51 5.38 -20.36
C SER A 94 -2.55 6.46 -20.67
N ARG A 95 -2.56 6.97 -21.90
CA ARG A 95 -3.55 7.93 -22.39
C ARG A 95 -4.03 7.49 -23.77
N GLN A 96 -5.32 7.66 -24.03
CA GLN A 96 -5.88 7.46 -25.36
C GLN A 96 -5.22 8.43 -26.36
N ALA A 97 -4.81 7.91 -27.53
CA ALA A 97 -4.03 8.68 -28.50
C ALA A 97 -4.81 9.86 -29.12
N ASP A 98 -6.13 9.73 -29.24
CA ASP A 98 -7.00 10.72 -29.86
C ASP A 98 -7.51 11.78 -28.86
N SER A 99 -8.01 11.34 -27.71
CA SER A 99 -8.66 12.20 -26.71
C SER A 99 -7.73 12.66 -25.60
N GLY A 100 -6.61 11.96 -25.37
CA GLY A 100 -5.74 12.16 -24.22
C GLY A 100 -6.32 11.66 -22.90
N ASN A 101 -7.51 11.03 -22.90
CA ASN A 101 -8.14 10.50 -21.69
C ASN A 101 -7.27 9.44 -21.01
N PRO A 102 -7.22 9.41 -19.67
CA PRO A 102 -6.40 8.44 -18.94
C PRO A 102 -6.92 7.01 -19.14
N LEU A 103 -5.99 6.08 -19.29
CA LEU A 103 -6.22 4.64 -19.33
C LEU A 103 -5.49 3.99 -18.15
N MET A 104 -6.12 2.98 -17.55
CA MET A 104 -5.57 2.17 -16.46
C MET A 104 -5.72 0.68 -16.80
N PHE A 105 -4.72 -0.14 -16.47
CA PHE A 105 -4.64 -1.55 -16.85
C PHE A 105 -4.27 -2.42 -15.64
N ASP A 106 -4.58 -3.72 -15.71
CA ASP A 106 -4.11 -4.73 -14.76
C ASP A 106 -4.51 -4.50 -13.29
N ALA A 107 -5.75 -4.03 -13.08
CA ALA A 107 -6.29 -3.77 -11.75
C ALA A 107 -6.30 -5.02 -10.85
N SER A 108 -5.78 -4.86 -9.63
CA SER A 108 -5.95 -5.78 -8.51
C SER A 108 -6.93 -5.21 -7.48
N ALA A 109 -8.15 -4.97 -7.92
CA ALA A 109 -9.06 -4.05 -7.26
C ALA A 109 -9.60 -4.54 -5.90
N PHE A 110 -9.74 -3.61 -4.96
CA PHE A 110 -10.44 -3.83 -3.69
C PHE A 110 -10.97 -2.50 -3.12
N TRP A 111 -11.90 -2.58 -2.17
CA TRP A 111 -12.38 -1.41 -1.44
C TRP A 111 -11.45 -1.11 -0.26
N GLY A 112 -10.81 0.06 -0.26
CA GLY A 112 -9.77 0.41 0.69
C GLY A 112 -9.76 1.88 1.08
N HIS A 113 -8.76 2.27 1.88
CA HIS A 113 -8.44 3.67 2.14
C HIS A 113 -7.78 4.30 0.91
N ASN A 114 -8.26 5.47 0.50
CA ASN A 114 -7.85 6.16 -0.72
C ASN A 114 -6.35 6.45 -0.82
N GLU A 115 -5.68 6.76 0.31
CA GLU A 115 -4.23 7.02 0.32
C GLU A 115 -3.37 5.79 -0.03
N TYR A 116 -3.93 4.57 0.06
CA TYR A 116 -3.22 3.35 -0.34
C TYR A 116 -2.81 3.37 -1.81
N GLU A 117 -3.66 3.91 -2.70
CA GLU A 117 -3.37 3.95 -4.14
C GLU A 117 -2.09 4.75 -4.46
N LEU A 118 -1.76 5.71 -3.60
CA LEU A 118 -0.62 6.60 -3.82
C LEU A 118 0.72 5.93 -3.48
N ALA A 119 0.72 4.74 -2.88
CA ALA A 119 1.92 4.07 -2.35
C ALA A 119 3.02 3.85 -3.40
N THR A 120 2.65 3.51 -4.63
CA THR A 120 3.55 3.29 -5.77
C THR A 120 4.27 4.57 -6.19
N LEU A 121 3.64 5.75 -6.00
CA LEU A 121 4.24 7.05 -6.31
C LEU A 121 5.43 7.38 -5.41
N ARG A 122 5.52 6.78 -4.21
CA ARG A 122 6.69 6.91 -3.32
C ARG A 122 7.89 6.10 -3.83
N LEU A 123 7.63 5.07 -4.63
CA LEU A 123 8.61 4.07 -5.06
C LEU A 123 9.14 4.33 -6.48
N VAL A 124 8.76 5.46 -7.09
CA VAL A 124 9.33 5.86 -8.38
C VAL A 124 10.85 5.97 -8.25
N GLY A 125 11.56 5.33 -9.17
CA GLY A 125 13.03 5.25 -9.14
C GLY A 125 13.70 6.62 -9.29
N GLY A 126 15.03 6.62 -9.23
CA GLY A 126 15.87 7.84 -9.29
C GLY A 126 15.90 8.58 -10.63
N ASP A 127 14.97 8.30 -11.54
CA ASP A 127 14.80 9.04 -12.78
C ASP A 127 14.05 10.35 -12.50
N GLU A 128 14.64 11.49 -12.85
CA GLU A 128 14.09 12.81 -12.51
C GLU A 128 12.68 13.05 -13.08
N ASP A 129 12.39 12.50 -14.25
CA ASP A 129 11.10 12.70 -14.91
C ASP A 129 10.01 11.88 -14.20
N CYS A 130 10.33 10.66 -13.77
CA CYS A 130 9.46 9.85 -12.93
C CYS A 130 9.17 10.53 -11.58
N ILE A 131 10.17 11.15 -10.96
CA ILE A 131 10.00 11.89 -9.69
C ILE A 131 9.08 13.10 -9.89
N LYS A 132 9.32 13.91 -10.93
CA LYS A 132 8.47 15.08 -11.25
C LYS A 132 7.02 14.64 -11.51
N TRP A 133 6.84 13.57 -12.28
CA TRP A 133 5.52 12.99 -12.55
C TRP A 133 4.80 12.58 -11.27
N ALA A 134 5.46 11.85 -10.37
CA ALA A 134 4.87 11.43 -9.10
C ALA A 134 4.47 12.63 -8.23
N GLN A 135 5.31 13.68 -8.18
CA GLN A 135 5.02 14.91 -7.44
C GLN A 135 3.81 15.66 -8.03
N GLU A 136 3.71 15.76 -9.36
CA GLU A 136 2.56 16.36 -10.04
C GLU A 136 1.27 15.56 -9.78
N CYS A 137 1.34 14.23 -9.84
CA CYS A 137 0.23 13.35 -9.51
C CYS A 137 -0.25 13.54 -8.06
N LEU A 138 0.66 13.53 -7.08
CA LEU A 138 0.33 13.76 -5.67
C LEU A 138 -0.26 15.15 -5.44
N LYS A 139 0.31 16.18 -6.06
CA LYS A 139 -0.20 17.55 -5.97
C LYS A 139 -1.62 17.64 -6.52
N SER A 140 -1.84 17.17 -7.76
CA SER A 140 -3.16 17.20 -8.39
C SER A 140 -4.19 16.37 -7.62
N TYR A 141 -3.79 15.20 -7.10
CA TYR A 141 -4.66 14.40 -6.23
C TYR A 141 -5.13 15.19 -5.01
N HIS A 142 -4.20 15.88 -4.32
CA HIS A 142 -4.52 16.64 -3.12
C HIS A 142 -5.22 17.97 -3.35
N GLU A 143 -5.26 18.48 -4.58
CA GLU A 143 -6.16 19.58 -4.98
C GLU A 143 -7.63 19.15 -4.95
N HIS A 144 -7.92 17.85 -5.10
CA HIS A 144 -9.27 17.30 -5.10
C HIS A 144 -9.62 16.52 -3.83
N ILE A 145 -8.65 15.83 -3.24
CA ILE A 145 -8.83 14.95 -2.09
C ILE A 145 -7.82 15.33 -1.01
N PRO A 146 -8.25 16.04 0.05
CA PRO A 146 -7.38 16.38 1.18
C PRO A 146 -6.75 15.15 1.81
N LYS A 147 -5.61 15.35 2.47
CA LYS A 147 -4.96 14.30 3.25
C LYS A 147 -5.88 13.88 4.40
N SER A 148 -5.86 12.59 4.74
CA SER A 148 -6.68 12.09 5.85
C SER A 148 -6.12 12.58 7.19
N GLU A 149 -7.02 12.93 8.11
CA GLU A 149 -6.64 13.30 9.47
C GLU A 149 -6.22 12.08 10.30
N PRO A 150 -5.16 12.16 11.15
CA PRO A 150 -4.28 13.30 11.35
C PRO A 150 -3.36 13.55 10.14
N GLU A 151 -3.37 14.78 9.59
CA GLU A 151 -2.55 15.09 8.41
C GLU A 151 -1.05 14.94 8.67
N GLY A 152 -0.60 15.20 9.91
CA GLY A 152 0.79 15.03 10.32
C GLY A 152 1.32 13.60 10.20
N ASP A 153 0.44 12.61 10.16
CA ASP A 153 0.79 11.19 9.97
C ASP A 153 0.79 10.77 8.49
N TRP A 154 0.44 11.66 7.55
CA TRP A 154 0.27 11.31 6.13
C TRP A 154 1.53 10.70 5.52
N ASP A 155 2.70 11.30 5.74
CA ASP A 155 3.95 10.80 5.14
C ASP A 155 4.32 9.42 5.69
N ASP A 156 4.08 9.19 6.97
CA ASP A 156 4.32 7.90 7.61
C ASP A 156 3.33 6.83 7.16
N ARG A 157 2.05 7.19 6.93
CA ARG A 157 1.07 6.29 6.31
C ARG A 157 1.46 5.97 4.87
N HIS A 158 1.96 6.94 4.12
CA HIS A 158 2.44 6.73 2.76
C HIS A 158 3.63 5.78 2.72
N ALA A 159 4.61 5.96 3.63
CA ALA A 159 5.71 5.01 3.84
C ALA A 159 5.21 3.62 4.23
N LEU A 160 4.24 3.54 5.17
CA LEU A 160 3.60 2.30 5.58
C LEU A 160 3.00 1.59 4.37
N TYR A 161 2.15 2.24 3.57
CA TYR A 161 1.54 1.62 2.39
C TYR A 161 2.58 1.21 1.34
N SER A 162 3.68 1.96 1.18
CA SER A 162 4.77 1.55 0.29
C SER A 162 5.43 0.24 0.75
N THR A 163 5.54 -0.04 2.07
CA THR A 163 6.03 -1.36 2.54
C THR A 163 5.18 -2.53 2.02
N ARG A 164 3.88 -2.31 1.80
CA ARG A 164 2.96 -3.32 1.26
C ARG A 164 3.19 -3.60 -0.22
N VAL A 165 3.67 -2.62 -0.97
CA VAL A 165 4.10 -2.78 -2.37
C VAL A 165 5.46 -3.48 -2.39
N ILE A 166 6.43 -3.00 -1.61
CA ILE A 166 7.79 -3.55 -1.58
C ILE A 166 7.79 -5.03 -1.18
N ILE A 167 6.99 -5.44 -0.19
CA ILE A 167 6.91 -6.86 0.20
C ILE A 167 6.28 -7.74 -0.88
N HIS A 168 5.36 -7.19 -1.67
CA HIS A 168 4.76 -7.88 -2.80
C HIS A 168 5.81 -8.10 -3.90
N ASP A 169 6.56 -7.06 -4.27
CA ASP A 169 7.68 -7.18 -5.22
C ASP A 169 8.75 -8.15 -4.71
N SER A 170 9.03 -8.11 -3.41
CA SER A 170 9.96 -9.01 -2.73
C SER A 170 9.55 -10.47 -2.89
N ALA A 171 8.26 -10.78 -2.74
CA ALA A 171 7.72 -12.11 -2.90
C ALA A 171 7.60 -12.54 -4.38
N LEU A 172 7.23 -11.62 -5.27
CA LEU A 172 7.00 -11.89 -6.69
C LEU A 172 8.30 -12.09 -7.47
N TYR A 173 9.36 -11.38 -7.09
CA TYR A 173 10.68 -11.41 -7.74
C TYR A 173 11.77 -11.89 -6.77
N PRO A 174 11.73 -13.16 -6.32
CA PRO A 174 12.66 -13.67 -5.31
C PRO A 174 14.13 -13.58 -5.74
N GLU A 175 14.40 -13.63 -7.05
CA GLU A 175 15.72 -13.51 -7.66
C GLU A 175 16.30 -12.07 -7.60
N LYS A 176 15.51 -11.08 -7.20
CA LYS A 176 15.92 -9.68 -7.04
C LYS A 176 16.18 -9.37 -5.56
N PRO A 177 17.44 -9.48 -5.08
CA PRO A 177 17.76 -9.36 -3.64
C PRO A 177 17.44 -7.97 -3.05
N HIS A 178 17.42 -6.92 -3.88
CA HIS A 178 17.25 -5.55 -3.40
C HIS A 178 15.88 -5.29 -2.76
N PHE A 179 14.80 -5.93 -3.21
CA PHE A 179 13.47 -5.73 -2.63
C PHE A 179 13.41 -6.10 -1.14
N ARG A 180 14.10 -7.18 -0.71
CA ARG A 180 14.16 -7.53 0.72
C ARG A 180 14.86 -6.45 1.53
N ARG A 181 15.98 -5.97 1.00
CA ARG A 181 16.81 -5.00 1.70
C ARG A 181 16.04 -3.70 1.89
N ILE A 182 15.37 -3.23 0.84
CA ILE A 182 14.49 -2.06 0.91
C ILE A 182 13.36 -2.30 1.91
N LEU A 183 12.71 -3.47 1.89
CA LEU A 183 11.65 -3.80 2.86
C LEU A 183 12.14 -3.71 4.30
N ILE A 184 13.28 -4.34 4.60
CA ILE A 184 13.89 -4.34 5.93
C ILE A 184 14.24 -2.90 6.35
N GLU A 185 14.86 -2.13 5.46
CA GLU A 185 15.24 -0.73 5.73
C GLU A 185 14.02 0.14 6.03
N GLU A 186 12.95 0.05 5.23
CA GLU A 186 11.73 0.85 5.42
C GLU A 186 10.95 0.40 6.67
N MET A 187 10.81 -0.91 6.91
CA MET A 187 10.20 -1.41 8.14
C MET A 187 10.98 -0.97 9.37
N LYS A 188 12.32 -1.02 9.31
CA LYS A 188 13.18 -0.57 10.41
C LYS A 188 13.01 0.91 10.70
N LYS A 189 13.01 1.78 9.69
CA LYS A 189 12.76 3.22 9.86
C LYS A 189 11.43 3.50 10.58
N LEU A 190 10.36 2.83 10.17
CA LEU A 190 9.05 2.97 10.79
C LEU A 190 9.04 2.43 12.23
N VAL A 191 9.63 1.26 12.46
CA VAL A 191 9.74 0.67 13.81
C VAL A 191 10.55 1.58 14.72
N ASP A 192 11.71 2.06 14.31
CA ASP A 192 12.56 2.95 15.12
C ASP A 192 11.85 4.26 15.46
N LYS A 193 11.02 4.79 14.55
CA LYS A 193 10.26 6.03 14.76
C LYS A 193 9.12 5.89 15.77
N PHE A 194 8.48 4.71 15.85
CA PHE A 194 7.27 4.49 16.64
C PHE A 194 7.44 3.46 17.78
N SER A 195 8.68 3.07 18.09
CA SER A 195 9.00 2.14 19.18
C SER A 195 9.07 2.79 20.55
#